data_AF-A0A0C2G3S0-F1
#
_entry.id   AF-A0A0C2G3S0-F1
#
_cell.length_a   1.000
_cell.length_b   1.000
_cell.length_c   1.000
_cell.angle_alpha   90.00
_cell.angle_beta   90.00
_cell.angle_gamma   90.00
#
_symmetry.space_group_name_H-M   'P 1'
#
loop_
_entity.id
_entity.type
_entity.pdbx_description
1 polymer ?
#
loop_
_entity_poly.entity_id
_entity_poly.type
_entity_poly.pdbx_seq_one_letter_code
_entity_poly.pdbx_strand_id
1 'polypeptide(L)'
;TFSTPNHHPRSQPFFDHVFSFSVTPDLKIWFRNFQIVDETLQLQEIGPRFVLETIRIFAGSFDGAVLYDNPDYESPNAKRRAIKLASKGKYIEKELHKKAALVKAQQIKEVIAEKVEDPVGEIFEVKEEPSTEEAQRVAAIIDKKKKKKKVVKKAKYTGPESV
;
A
#
# COMPACT_ATOMS: atom_id res chain seq x y z
N THR A 1 19.44 22.98 -27.05
CA THR A 1 18.20 23.70 -26.69
C THR A 1 17.02 23.00 -27.34
N PHE A 2 15.81 23.10 -26.79
CA PHE A 2 14.60 22.45 -27.37
C PHE A 2 14.04 23.17 -28.60
N SER A 3 14.58 24.35 -28.92
CA SER A 3 14.19 25.16 -30.07
C SER A 3 14.97 24.76 -31.32
N THR A 4 14.30 24.84 -32.47
CA THR A 4 14.93 24.69 -33.79
C THR A 4 15.87 25.87 -34.07
N PRO A 5 17.15 25.64 -34.38
CA PRO A 5 18.08 26.71 -34.73
C PRO A 5 17.61 27.51 -35.95
N ASN A 6 17.98 28.79 -36.00
CA ASN A 6 17.65 29.64 -37.16
C ASN A 6 18.29 29.07 -38.43
N HIS A 7 17.53 29.07 -39.54
CA HIS A 7 17.92 28.52 -40.84
C HIS A 7 18.27 27.03 -40.84
N HIS A 8 17.68 26.23 -39.96
CA HIS A 8 17.82 24.78 -40.04
C HIS A 8 17.26 24.28 -41.39
N PRO A 9 17.97 23.45 -42.17
CA PRO A 9 17.58 23.11 -43.55
C PRO A 9 16.24 22.37 -43.66
N ARG A 10 15.73 21.82 -42.56
CA ARG A 10 14.42 21.16 -42.46
C ARG A 10 13.38 21.95 -41.68
N SER A 11 13.67 23.20 -41.28
CA SER A 11 12.68 24.04 -40.60
C SER A 11 11.63 24.52 -41.59
N GLN A 12 10.38 24.48 -41.16
CA GLN A 12 9.27 25.11 -41.87
C GLN A 12 9.14 26.58 -41.40
N PRO A 13 8.62 27.49 -42.26
CA PRO A 13 8.53 28.91 -41.95
C PRO A 13 7.39 29.28 -40.98
N PHE A 14 6.60 28.30 -40.52
CA PHE A 14 5.44 28.50 -39.65
C PHE A 14 5.59 27.75 -38.31
N PHE A 15 4.90 28.24 -37.30
CA PHE A 15 4.80 27.61 -35.99
C PHE A 15 3.51 26.78 -35.93
N ASP A 16 3.64 25.46 -35.93
CA ASP A 16 2.50 24.53 -35.86
C ASP A 16 2.24 24.05 -34.42
N HIS A 17 3.24 24.08 -33.54
CA HIS A 17 3.14 23.52 -32.20
C HIS A 17 3.88 24.33 -31.13
N VAL A 18 3.44 24.14 -29.88
CA VAL A 18 3.97 24.81 -28.68
C VAL A 18 4.29 23.77 -27.61
N PHE A 19 5.51 23.86 -27.05
CA PHE A 19 5.88 23.12 -25.86
C PHE A 19 5.61 23.94 -24.60
N SER A 20 4.93 23.33 -23.63
CA SER A 20 4.64 23.93 -22.34
C SER A 20 5.40 23.19 -21.24
N PHE A 21 6.14 23.96 -20.45
CA PHE A 21 6.85 23.50 -19.26
C PHE A 21 6.24 24.15 -18.04
N SER A 22 5.64 23.36 -17.14
CA SER A 22 5.14 23.87 -15.87
C SER A 22 5.85 23.21 -14.69
N VAL A 23 6.27 24.01 -13.73
CA VAL A 23 6.93 23.55 -12.51
C VAL A 23 5.90 23.51 -11.39
N THR A 24 5.76 22.35 -10.75
CA THR A 24 4.88 22.15 -9.59
C THR A 24 5.66 22.43 -8.29
N PRO A 25 5.00 22.72 -7.15
CA PRO A 25 5.70 22.93 -5.86
C PRO A 25 6.58 21.77 -5.41
N ASP A 26 6.38 20.56 -5.94
CA ASP A 26 7.19 19.37 -5.71
C ASP A 26 8.43 19.28 -6.63
N LEU A 27 8.80 20.39 -7.28
CA LEU A 27 9.95 20.52 -8.20
C LEU A 27 9.91 19.58 -9.41
N LYS A 28 8.73 19.04 -9.76
CA LYS A 28 8.54 18.27 -10.99
C LYS A 28 8.18 19.19 -12.15
N ILE A 29 8.78 18.91 -13.30
CA ILE A 29 8.57 19.65 -14.55
C ILE A 29 7.62 18.86 -15.42
N TRP A 30 6.44 19.40 -15.67
CA TRP A 30 5.46 18.80 -16.57
C TRP A 30 5.71 19.30 -17.99
N PHE A 31 5.86 18.36 -18.91
CA PHE A 31 5.98 18.64 -20.33
C PHE A 31 4.67 18.34 -21.04
N ARG A 32 4.24 19.28 -21.89
CA ARG A 32 3.11 19.10 -22.80
C ARG A 32 3.43 19.65 -24.18
N ASN A 33 2.82 19.03 -25.18
CA ASN A 33 2.92 19.44 -26.58
C ASN A 33 1.52 19.69 -27.15
N PHE A 34 1.32 20.90 -27.69
CA PHE A 34 0.06 21.35 -28.28
C PHE A 34 0.23 21.73 -29.74
N GLN A 35 -0.72 21.40 -30.60
CA GLN A 35 -0.88 21.98 -31.93
C GLN A 35 -1.66 23.28 -31.84
N ILE A 36 -1.36 24.20 -32.75
CA ILE A 36 -2.19 25.36 -33.05
C ILE A 36 -3.12 24.95 -34.19
N VAL A 37 -4.44 24.90 -33.93
CA VAL A 37 -5.40 24.34 -34.90
C VAL A 37 -5.86 25.38 -35.93
N ASP A 38 -6.21 26.58 -35.48
CA ASP A 38 -6.86 27.62 -36.31
C ASP A 38 -6.39 29.04 -35.96
N GLU A 39 -6.81 30.04 -36.75
CA GLU A 39 -6.55 31.48 -36.54
C GLU A 39 -7.07 32.02 -35.19
N THR A 40 -7.97 31.28 -34.55
CA THR A 40 -8.48 31.58 -33.20
C THR A 40 -7.49 31.20 -32.08
N LEU A 41 -6.31 30.69 -32.43
CA LEU A 41 -5.23 30.27 -31.52
C LEU A 41 -5.66 29.20 -30.51
N GLN A 42 -6.61 28.35 -30.88
CA GLN A 42 -6.98 27.20 -30.09
C GLN A 42 -5.87 26.16 -30.07
N LEU A 43 -5.61 25.61 -28.87
CA LEU A 43 -4.55 24.64 -28.62
C LEU A 43 -5.13 23.24 -28.43
N GLN A 44 -4.69 22.30 -29.26
CA GLN A 44 -5.06 20.89 -29.17
C GLN A 44 -3.87 20.06 -28.70
N GLU A 45 -4.03 19.24 -27.65
CA GLU A 45 -2.96 18.33 -27.23
C GLU A 45 -2.72 17.25 -28.30
N ILE A 46 -1.48 17.17 -28.81
CA ILE A 46 -1.02 16.09 -29.69
C ILE A 46 -0.18 15.07 -28.90
N GLY A 47 0.59 15.55 -27.91
CA GLY A 47 1.60 14.76 -27.19
C GLY A 47 3.00 14.84 -27.84
N PRO A 48 4.06 14.23 -27.27
CA PRO A 48 4.08 13.40 -26.07
C PRO A 48 3.85 14.19 -24.78
N ARG A 49 3.46 13.48 -23.72
CA ARG A 49 3.26 14.03 -22.38
C ARG A 49 4.10 13.25 -21.39
N PHE A 50 4.89 13.96 -20.60
CA PHE A 50 5.71 13.34 -19.57
C PHE A 50 6.02 14.33 -18.45
N VAL A 51 6.52 13.78 -17.34
CA VAL A 51 6.98 14.53 -16.18
C VAL A 51 8.45 14.25 -15.99
N LEU A 52 9.25 15.30 -15.87
CA LEU A 52 10.67 15.23 -15.56
C LEU A 52 10.88 15.58 -14.09
N GLU A 53 11.79 14.85 -13.46
CA GLU A 53 12.24 15.10 -12.10
C GLU A 53 13.76 15.18 -12.14
N THR A 54 14.32 16.28 -11.62
CA THR A 54 15.77 16.47 -11.60
C THR A 54 16.38 15.49 -10.61
N ILE A 55 17.34 14.68 -11.07
CA ILE A 55 18.05 13.71 -10.22
C ILE A 55 19.33 14.37 -9.71
N ARG A 56 20.26 14.63 -10.62
CA ARG A 56 21.59 15.18 -10.35
C ARG A 56 22.04 16.12 -11.45
N ILE A 57 22.84 17.12 -11.09
CA ILE A 57 23.52 18.02 -12.03
C ILE A 57 25.03 17.87 -11.83
N PHE A 58 25.74 17.59 -12.93
CA PHE A 58 27.20 17.44 -12.94
C PHE A 58 27.86 18.69 -13.52
N ALA A 59 29.08 18.99 -13.07
CA ALA A 59 29.84 20.14 -13.56
C ALA A 59 30.32 19.99 -15.00
N GLY A 60 30.57 18.77 -15.47
CA GLY A 60 31.04 18.47 -16.81
C GLY A 60 29.99 17.82 -17.71
N SER A 61 30.39 17.51 -18.95
CA SER A 61 29.56 16.76 -19.89
C SER A 61 29.61 15.28 -19.54
N PHE A 62 28.54 14.78 -18.91
CA PHE A 62 28.39 13.39 -18.44
C PHE A 62 29.35 12.93 -17.34
N ASP A 63 30.20 13.80 -16.81
CA ASP A 63 31.13 13.50 -15.71
C ASP A 63 31.43 14.76 -14.88
N GLY A 64 32.16 14.61 -13.78
CA GLY A 64 32.63 15.68 -12.91
C GLY A 64 31.92 15.71 -11.56
N ALA A 65 32.24 16.74 -10.77
CA ALA A 65 31.65 16.92 -9.45
C ALA A 65 30.13 17.14 -9.53
N VAL A 66 29.41 16.57 -8.56
CA VAL A 66 27.96 16.77 -8.41
C VAL A 66 27.73 18.17 -7.85
N LEU A 67 27.10 19.04 -8.64
CA LEU A 67 26.73 20.39 -8.25
C LEU A 67 25.40 20.42 -7.49
N TYR A 68 24.52 19.49 -7.82
CA TYR A 68 23.21 19.36 -7.21
C TYR A 68 22.80 17.89 -7.15
N ASP A 69 22.32 17.45 -5.99
CA ASP A 69 21.69 16.14 -5.78
C ASP A 69 20.32 16.37 -5.16
N ASN A 70 19.28 15.83 -5.76
CA ASN A 70 17.91 16.02 -5.27
C ASN A 70 17.66 15.13 -4.04
N PRO A 71 17.42 15.70 -2.84
CA PRO A 71 17.20 14.91 -1.63
C PRO A 71 15.87 14.12 -1.65
N ASP A 72 14.88 14.59 -2.40
CA ASP A 72 13.54 13.97 -2.47
C ASP A 72 13.46 12.86 -3.53
N TYR A 73 14.47 12.77 -4.41
CA TYR A 73 14.47 11.78 -5.48
C TYR A 73 14.79 10.39 -4.94
N GLU A 74 13.82 9.48 -5.05
CA GLU A 74 14.04 8.05 -4.81
C GLU A 74 13.88 7.26 -6.11
N SER A 75 14.94 6.52 -6.47
CA SER A 75 14.93 5.71 -7.69
C SER A 75 13.80 4.66 -7.67
N PRO A 76 13.16 4.37 -8.81
CA PRO A 76 12.12 3.33 -8.89
C PRO A 76 12.61 1.95 -8.43
N ASN A 77 13.90 1.67 -8.59
CA ASN A 77 14.51 0.42 -8.14
C ASN A 77 14.64 0.36 -6.61
N ALA A 78 14.98 1.48 -5.96
CA ALA A 78 14.97 1.58 -4.50
C ALA A 78 13.55 1.36 -3.95
N LYS A 79 12.53 2.02 -4.54
CA LYS A 79 11.12 1.81 -4.18
C LYS A 79 10.71 0.35 -4.29
N ARG A 80 10.98 -0.29 -5.43
CA ARG A 80 10.69 -1.72 -5.65
C ARG A 80 11.41 -2.62 -4.65
N ARG A 81 12.67 -2.30 -4.33
CA ARG A 81 13.47 -3.05 -3.34
C ARG A 81 12.85 -2.91 -1.93
N ALA A 82 12.46 -1.70 -1.53
CA ALA A 82 11.84 -1.44 -0.23
C ALA A 82 10.53 -2.23 -0.07
N ILE A 83 9.68 -2.22 -1.11
CA ILE A 83 8.43 -3.00 -1.13
C ILE A 83 8.70 -4.51 -0.97
N LYS A 84 9.72 -5.03 -1.68
CA LYS A 84 10.12 -6.45 -1.56
C LYS A 84 10.70 -6.78 -0.19
N LEU A 85 11.45 -5.86 0.42
CA LEU A 85 12.01 -6.06 1.75
C LEU A 85 10.91 -6.09 2.82
N ALA A 86 9.96 -5.16 2.75
CA ALA A 86 8.79 -5.11 3.63
C ALA A 86 7.91 -6.36 3.50
N SER A 87 7.84 -6.97 2.31
CA SER A 87 7.09 -8.21 2.12
C SER A 87 7.82 -9.47 2.60
N LYS A 88 9.16 -9.45 2.71
CA LYS A 88 9.99 -10.61 3.12
C LYS A 88 9.74 -11.07 4.55
N GLY A 89 9.40 -10.16 5.47
CA GLY A 89 9.16 -10.47 6.89
C GLY A 89 7.82 -11.16 7.16
N LYS A 90 6.86 -11.08 6.25
CA LYS A 90 5.47 -11.54 6.47
C LYS A 90 5.37 -13.02 6.81
N TYR A 91 6.25 -13.86 6.27
CA TYR A 91 6.25 -15.29 6.58
C TYR A 91 6.82 -15.57 7.98
N ILE A 92 7.95 -14.94 8.31
CA ILE A 92 8.60 -15.08 9.63
C ILE A 92 7.67 -14.55 10.73
N GLU A 93 7.04 -13.40 10.52
CA GLU A 93 6.04 -12.85 11.44
C GLU A 93 4.87 -13.80 11.64
N LYS A 94 4.35 -14.41 10.57
CA LYS A 94 3.27 -15.42 10.67
C LYS A 94 3.70 -16.62 11.52
N GLU A 95 4.91 -17.14 11.31
CA GLU A 95 5.44 -18.27 12.08
C GLU A 95 5.68 -17.90 13.55
N LEU A 96 6.24 -16.72 13.82
CA LEU A 96 6.40 -16.21 15.19
C LEU A 96 5.04 -16.02 15.88
N HIS A 97 4.05 -15.45 15.19
CA HIS A 97 2.69 -15.32 15.73
C HIS A 97 2.03 -16.67 16.02
N LYS A 98 2.22 -17.68 15.16
CA LYS A 98 1.73 -19.05 15.42
C LYS A 98 2.38 -19.63 16.68
N LYS A 99 3.71 -19.54 16.80
CA LYS A 99 4.44 -20.03 17.99
C LYS A 99 3.99 -19.31 19.26
N ALA A 100 3.89 -17.99 19.23
CA ALA A 100 3.42 -17.20 20.37
C ALA A 100 1.99 -17.57 20.79
N ALA A 101 1.10 -17.83 19.83
CA ALA A 101 -0.26 -18.28 20.12
C ALA A 101 -0.30 -19.66 20.79
N LEU A 102 0.57 -20.58 20.36
CA LEU A 102 0.69 -21.92 20.97
C LEU A 102 1.20 -21.84 22.41
N VAL A 103 2.27 -21.09 22.65
CA VAL A 103 2.83 -20.88 24.01
C VAL A 103 1.78 -20.25 24.92
N LYS A 104 1.08 -19.22 24.45
CA LYS A 104 0.01 -18.59 25.22
C LYS A 104 -1.13 -19.56 25.54
N ALA A 105 -1.50 -20.44 24.61
CA ALA A 105 -2.51 -21.45 24.86
C ALA A 105 -2.06 -22.52 25.87
N GLN A 106 -0.78 -22.90 25.87
CA GLN A 106 -0.19 -23.81 26.86
C GLN A 106 -0.19 -23.17 28.26
N GLN A 107 0.29 -21.93 28.37
CA GLN A 107 0.29 -21.20 29.64
C GLN A 107 -1.13 -21.03 30.21
N ILE A 108 -2.14 -20.76 29.36
CA ILE A 108 -3.53 -20.71 29.80
C ILE A 108 -3.99 -22.07 30.35
N LYS A 109 -3.62 -23.18 29.70
CA LYS A 109 -3.97 -24.53 30.20
C LYS A 109 -3.31 -24.83 31.54
N GLU A 110 -2.03 -24.50 31.69
CA GLU A 110 -1.27 -24.70 32.93
C GLU A 110 -1.87 -23.88 34.07
N VAL A 111 -2.14 -22.60 33.85
CA VAL A 111 -2.80 -21.74 34.86
C VAL A 111 -4.20 -22.26 35.22
N ILE A 112 -4.96 -22.81 34.27
CA ILE A 112 -6.27 -23.43 34.55
C ILE A 112 -6.09 -24.71 35.38
N ALA A 113 -5.11 -25.55 35.04
CA ALA A 113 -4.84 -26.79 35.77
C ALA A 113 -4.33 -26.52 37.19
N GLU A 114 -3.46 -25.52 37.38
CA GLU A 114 -2.96 -25.10 38.68
C GLU A 114 -4.07 -24.45 39.55
N LYS A 115 -5.06 -23.80 38.93
CA LYS A 115 -6.17 -23.16 39.64
C LYS A 115 -7.27 -24.10 40.12
N VAL A 116 -7.21 -25.41 39.89
CA VAL A 116 -8.31 -26.30 40.29
C VAL A 116 -7.79 -27.61 40.88
N GLU A 117 -7.57 -27.58 42.19
CA GLU A 117 -8.27 -28.52 43.06
C GLU A 117 -9.17 -27.67 43.95
N ASP A 118 -10.46 -27.57 43.60
CA ASP A 118 -11.45 -26.99 44.51
C ASP A 118 -11.63 -27.98 45.67
N PRO A 119 -11.24 -27.62 46.92
CA PRO A 119 -11.33 -28.54 48.05
C PRO A 119 -12.77 -28.94 48.41
N VAL A 120 -13.78 -28.28 47.80
CA VAL A 120 -15.19 -28.68 47.89
C VAL A 120 -15.57 -29.34 46.57
N GLY A 121 -15.23 -30.63 46.44
CA GLY A 121 -15.60 -31.45 45.28
C GLY A 121 -17.11 -31.44 44.98
N GLU A 122 -17.46 -31.84 43.76
CA GLU A 122 -18.79 -31.95 43.11
C GLU A 122 -19.99 -32.33 44.02
N ILE A 123 -20.36 -31.49 44.99
CA ILE A 123 -21.50 -31.75 45.91
C ILE A 123 -22.80 -31.14 45.38
N PHE A 124 -22.73 -30.27 44.37
CA PHE A 124 -23.91 -29.72 43.72
C PHE A 124 -23.85 -29.94 42.21
N GLU A 125 -24.50 -31.00 41.73
CA GLU A 125 -25.01 -31.03 40.36
C GLU A 125 -26.15 -29.99 40.23
N VAL A 126 -25.82 -28.69 40.25
CA VAL A 126 -26.77 -27.68 39.79
C VAL A 126 -26.80 -27.83 38.27
N LYS A 127 -27.84 -28.48 37.75
CA LYS A 127 -28.18 -28.38 36.33
C LYS A 127 -28.29 -26.89 36.01
N GLU A 128 -27.31 -26.34 35.30
CA GLU A 128 -27.29 -24.96 34.80
C GLU A 128 -28.36 -24.77 33.71
N GLU A 129 -29.61 -25.00 34.06
CA GLU A 129 -30.74 -24.51 33.30
C GLU A 129 -30.94 -23.05 33.76
N PRO A 130 -30.94 -22.06 32.86
CA PRO A 130 -31.21 -20.69 33.25
C PRO A 130 -32.66 -20.64 33.73
N SER A 131 -32.86 -20.64 35.04
CA SER A 131 -34.18 -20.68 35.67
C SER A 131 -35.00 -19.43 35.36
N THR A 132 -34.32 -18.33 34.99
CA THR A 132 -34.93 -17.04 34.69
C THR A 132 -34.99 -16.81 33.18
N GLU A 133 -36.15 -16.37 32.66
CA GLU A 133 -36.36 -16.08 31.24
C GLU A 133 -35.35 -15.09 30.66
N GLU A 134 -34.89 -14.12 31.46
CA GLU A 134 -33.88 -13.15 31.06
C GLU A 134 -32.52 -13.80 30.79
N ALA A 135 -32.12 -14.76 31.63
CA ALA A 135 -30.87 -15.49 31.46
C ALA A 135 -30.89 -16.37 30.18
N GLN A 136 -32.04 -16.97 29.86
CA GLN A 136 -32.24 -17.70 28.60
C GLN A 136 -32.13 -16.79 27.37
N ARG A 137 -32.70 -15.57 27.44
CA ARG A 137 -32.60 -14.57 26.36
C ARG A 137 -31.16 -14.11 26.16
N VAL A 138 -30.42 -13.84 27.24
CA VAL A 138 -29.03 -13.40 27.18
C VAL A 138 -28.13 -14.52 26.61
N ALA A 139 -28.32 -15.77 27.04
CA ALA A 139 -27.60 -16.92 26.49
C ALA A 139 -27.86 -17.09 24.98
N ALA A 140 -29.11 -16.99 24.54
CA ALA A 140 -29.47 -17.05 23.12
C ALA A 140 -28.83 -15.92 22.29
N ILE A 141 -28.70 -14.72 22.86
CA ILE A 141 -28.01 -13.59 22.21
C ILE A 141 -26.51 -13.86 22.07
N ILE A 142 -25.87 -14.40 23.11
CA ILE A 142 -24.45 -14.77 23.09
C ILE A 142 -24.20 -15.84 22.02
N ASP A 143 -25.04 -16.86 21.94
CA ASP A 143 -24.91 -17.95 20.96
C ASP A 143 -25.14 -17.48 19.52
N LYS A 144 -26.11 -16.58 19.29
CA LYS A 144 -26.29 -15.92 17.99
C LYS A 144 -25.03 -15.12 17.60
N LYS A 145 -24.43 -14.37 18.53
CA LYS A 145 -23.18 -13.62 18.29
C LYS A 145 -21.99 -14.55 18.00
N LYS A 146 -21.85 -15.66 18.75
CA LYS A 146 -20.81 -16.68 18.50
C LYS A 146 -20.97 -17.34 17.12
N LYS A 147 -22.20 -17.71 16.72
CA LYS A 147 -22.50 -18.26 15.39
C LYS A 147 -22.17 -17.26 14.27
N LYS A 148 -22.61 -15.99 14.39
CA LYS A 148 -22.26 -14.95 13.41
C LYS A 148 -20.73 -14.76 13.27
N LYS A 149 -19.99 -14.73 14.39
CA LYS A 149 -18.52 -14.57 14.37
C LYS A 149 -17.80 -15.76 13.72
N LYS A 150 -18.31 -16.99 13.85
CA LYS A 150 -17.80 -18.18 13.14
C LYS A 150 -18.04 -18.11 11.62
N VAL A 151 -19.22 -17.66 11.19
CA VAL A 151 -19.54 -17.50 9.75
C VAL A 151 -18.62 -16.46 9.10
N VAL A 152 -18.41 -15.31 9.74
CA VAL A 152 -17.52 -14.25 9.23
C VAL A 152 -16.06 -14.73 9.11
N LYS A 153 -15.58 -15.58 10.03
CA LYS A 153 -14.21 -16.13 9.96
C LYS A 153 -14.00 -17.18 8.85
N LYS A 154 -15.06 -17.85 8.37
CA LYS A 154 -14.97 -18.88 7.32
C LYS A 154 -14.84 -18.29 5.90
N ALA A 155 -15.22 -17.04 5.69
CA ALA A 155 -15.03 -16.35 4.41
C ALA A 155 -13.59 -15.82 4.29
N LYS A 156 -12.63 -16.70 3.97
CA LYS A 156 -11.34 -16.28 3.43
C LYS A 156 -11.27 -16.68 1.96
N TYR A 157 -11.28 -15.69 1.08
CA TYR A 157 -11.02 -15.86 -0.35
C TYR A 157 -9.59 -16.40 -0.52
N THR A 158 -9.48 -17.65 -0.94
CA THR A 158 -8.25 -18.23 -1.47
C THR A 158 -8.20 -17.81 -2.93
N GLY A 159 -7.31 -16.87 -3.27
CA GLY A 159 -7.16 -16.37 -4.64
C GLY A 159 -6.86 -17.49 -5.66
N PRO A 160 -6.92 -17.19 -6.96
CA PRO A 160 -6.72 -18.21 -8.00
C PRO A 160 -5.33 -18.84 -7.86
N GLU A 161 -5.29 -20.17 -7.85
CA GLU A 161 -4.05 -20.95 -7.91
C GLU A 161 -3.29 -20.54 -9.18
N SER A 162 -2.06 -20.09 -9.01
CA SER A 162 -1.15 -19.75 -10.11
C SER A 162 -0.78 -21.04 -10.86
N VAL A 163 -1.22 -21.13 -12.11
CA VAL A 163 -0.71 -22.07 -13.12
C VAL A 163 0.64 -21.57 -13.64
#